data_AF-Q54T29-F1
#
_entry.id   AF-Q54T29-F1
#
_cell.length_a   1.000
_cell.length_b   1.000
_cell.length_c   1.000
_cell.angle_alpha   90.00
_cell.angle_beta   90.00
_cell.angle_gamma   90.00
#
_symmetry.space_group_name_H-M   'P 1'
#
loop_
_entity.id
_entity.type
_entity.pdbx_description
1 polymer ?
#
loop_
_entity_poly.entity_id
_entity_poly.type
_entity_poly.pdbx_seq_one_letter_code
_entity_poly.pdbx_strand_id
1 'polypeptide(L)'
;MSMVLTKVPPFHYIHVLDTNIQIVKMIEGPISYLVKEHEKIVVQPTRMHVIQNNEYCIIESPVIRDQDKKTVLVDKYGQAKLKHGSREIRFESGEPFPLYPGESMIGKISPLTVILNNEAIVIKALVDFLDTETSKLISAGDEWLMYGPATYKPRVEEHVKEIRKAFIVKPHNALKIMATNDFKDKVYKQQRKSGDEWLMTVEGPYILDAYEKLVEIVEPYVLDDNNSIHVAANRKFVDSNGVERKKGDKWLLTKQDTTLFIPQPSVTVEKVVPVTVLTQLNYVIISDPYDEETGAPLLGEKKIVKGPKNFFQKPGETLSIIQSTYILEPEDAVYVKVLEEFEESVRSGNTLKNVTRKSGTKYLVYGPCEYVPPLTVQVLKKTKAIISNEQFGIYIFDLMPALNVFVILLIFYLILKFFF
;
A
#
# COMPACT_ATOMS: atom_id res chain seq x y z
N MET A 1 13.15 73.28 36.95
CA MET A 1 13.24 72.32 35.83
C MET A 1 11.98 72.47 35.00
N SER A 2 12.07 72.51 33.67
CA SER A 2 10.88 72.67 32.81
C SER A 2 9.96 71.47 33.00
N MET A 3 8.76 71.69 33.55
CA MET A 3 7.74 70.64 33.59
C MET A 3 7.42 70.24 32.16
N VAL A 4 7.71 68.99 31.80
CA VAL A 4 7.45 68.46 30.47
C VAL A 4 6.00 67.99 30.44
N LEU A 5 5.16 68.74 29.74
CA LEU A 5 3.78 68.34 29.47
C LEU A 5 3.76 67.35 28.31
N THR A 6 3.33 66.11 28.57
CA THR A 6 3.21 65.08 27.53
C THR A 6 1.75 64.83 27.21
N LYS A 7 1.36 65.08 25.95
CA LYS A 7 0.01 64.75 25.48
C LYS A 7 -0.06 63.27 25.13
N VAL A 8 -0.96 62.55 25.80
CA VAL A 8 -1.30 61.16 25.51
C VAL A 8 -2.65 61.17 24.76
N PRO A 9 -2.68 60.93 23.44
CA PRO A 9 -3.92 60.93 22.65
C PRO A 9 -4.89 59.80 23.06
N PRO A 10 -6.14 59.81 22.56
CA PRO A 10 -7.03 58.65 22.68
C PRO A 10 -6.39 57.36 22.14
N PHE A 11 -6.67 56.22 22.78
CA PHE A 11 -6.12 54.90 22.43
C PHE A 11 -4.59 54.85 22.38
N HIS A 12 -3.92 55.67 23.19
CA HIS A 12 -2.48 55.62 23.40
C HIS A 12 -2.18 55.43 24.88
N TYR A 13 -1.01 54.89 25.18
CA TYR A 13 -0.50 54.75 26.54
C TYR A 13 0.96 55.22 26.65
N ILE A 14 1.35 55.60 27.86
CA ILE A 14 2.74 55.85 28.23
C ILE A 14 3.12 55.00 29.43
N HIS A 15 4.42 54.72 29.58
CA HIS A 15 4.97 54.19 30.83
C HIS A 15 5.78 55.27 31.52
N VAL A 16 5.52 55.48 32.80
CA VAL A 16 6.16 56.50 33.64
C VAL A 16 6.84 55.80 34.80
N LEU A 17 8.16 55.93 34.88
CA LEU A 17 8.98 55.49 36.01
C LEU A 17 8.95 56.58 37.08
N ASP A 18 8.48 56.24 38.28
CA ASP A 18 8.69 57.03 39.48
C ASP A 18 10.05 56.65 40.08
N THR A 19 10.99 57.59 40.11
CA THR A 19 12.36 57.35 40.57
C THR A 19 12.48 57.24 42.09
N ASN A 20 11.50 57.72 42.86
CA ASN A 20 11.51 57.62 44.32
C ASN A 20 11.20 56.19 44.77
N ILE A 21 10.22 55.55 44.14
CA ILE A 21 9.79 54.19 44.47
C ILE A 21 10.30 53.13 43.47
N GLN A 22 10.98 53.55 42.39
CA GLN A 22 11.50 52.69 41.32
C GLN A 22 10.42 51.85 40.62
N ILE A 23 9.21 52.39 40.49
CA ILE A 23 8.07 51.68 39.90
C ILE A 23 7.65 52.34 38.60
N VAL A 24 7.39 51.50 37.61
CA VAL A 24 6.82 51.92 36.34
C VAL A 24 5.32 51.71 36.38
N LYS A 25 4.57 52.80 36.13
CA LYS A 25 3.12 52.77 35.96
C LYS A 25 2.75 53.04 34.51
N MET A 26 1.64 52.47 34.05
CA MET A 26 1.07 52.74 32.75
C MET A 26 -0.05 53.78 32.89
N ILE A 27 -0.10 54.73 31.96
CA ILE A 27 -1.11 55.80 31.91
C ILE A 27 -1.75 55.78 30.53
N GLU A 28 -3.07 55.60 30.51
CA GLU A 28 -3.89 55.62 29.31
C GLU A 28 -4.35 57.05 28.98
N GLY A 29 -4.38 57.37 27.69
CA GLY A 29 -5.02 58.60 27.19
C GLY A 29 -6.54 58.45 27.05
N PRO A 30 -7.26 59.55 26.76
CA PRO A 30 -6.75 60.87 26.45
C PRO A 30 -6.44 61.71 27.71
N ILE A 31 -5.18 62.10 27.89
CA ILE A 31 -4.75 62.95 29.00
C ILE A 31 -3.54 63.81 28.62
N SER A 32 -3.49 65.04 29.12
CA SER A 32 -2.24 65.82 29.12
C SER A 32 -1.52 65.56 30.44
N TYR A 33 -0.55 64.65 30.42
CA TYR A 33 0.17 64.21 31.61
C TYR A 33 1.31 65.18 31.94
N LEU A 34 1.26 65.76 33.14
CA LEU A 34 2.32 66.61 33.68
C LEU A 34 3.35 65.73 34.38
N VAL A 35 4.53 65.57 33.78
CA VAL A 35 5.61 64.77 34.36
C VAL A 35 6.19 65.50 35.57
N LYS A 36 6.14 64.85 36.74
CA LYS A 36 6.70 65.39 37.99
C LYS A 36 8.23 65.31 38.01
N GLU A 37 8.87 66.03 38.94
CA GLU A 37 10.34 66.05 39.05
C GLU A 37 10.97 64.67 39.30
N HIS A 38 10.27 63.78 40.02
CA HIS A 38 10.70 62.41 40.30
C HIS A 38 10.13 61.40 39.30
N GLU A 39 9.60 61.84 38.16
CA GLU A 39 9.03 60.95 37.16
C GLU A 39 9.78 61.05 35.85
N LYS A 40 9.92 59.91 35.17
CA LYS A 40 10.55 59.81 33.85
C LYS A 40 9.67 58.99 32.93
N ILE A 41 9.36 59.52 31.75
CA ILE A 41 8.70 58.75 30.70
C ILE A 41 9.70 57.75 30.13
N VAL A 42 9.39 56.46 30.26
CA VAL A 42 10.21 55.35 29.75
C VAL A 42 9.64 54.76 28.46
N VAL A 43 8.31 54.86 28.26
CA VAL A 43 7.66 54.57 26.98
C VAL A 43 6.89 55.81 26.54
N GLN A 44 7.27 56.34 25.38
CA GLN A 44 6.60 57.49 24.74
C GLN A 44 5.16 57.12 24.34
N PRO A 45 4.26 58.11 24.10
CA PRO A 45 2.88 57.84 23.72
C PRO A 45 2.79 56.82 22.56
N THR A 46 2.36 55.61 22.89
CA THR A 46 2.34 54.46 21.98
C THR A 46 0.89 54.05 21.76
N ARG A 47 0.53 53.74 20.52
CA ARG A 47 -0.82 53.32 20.16
C ARG A 47 -1.15 51.98 20.84
N MET A 48 -2.34 51.88 21.42
CA MET A 48 -2.89 50.63 21.94
C MET A 48 -3.08 49.61 20.82
N HIS A 49 -3.02 48.34 21.18
CA HIS A 49 -3.20 47.22 20.27
C HIS A 49 -4.68 46.96 20.06
N VAL A 50 -5.07 46.69 18.81
CA VAL A 50 -6.45 46.39 18.43
C VAL A 50 -6.46 45.05 17.72
N ILE A 51 -7.08 44.05 18.32
CA ILE A 51 -7.26 42.73 17.70
C ILE A 51 -8.60 42.76 16.97
N GLN A 52 -8.58 42.58 15.65
CA GLN A 52 -9.81 42.53 14.84
C GLN A 52 -10.51 41.18 15.00
N ASN A 53 -11.71 41.07 14.45
CA ASN A 53 -12.39 39.79 14.33
C ASN A 53 -11.55 38.78 13.55
N ASN A 54 -11.52 37.53 14.03
CA ASN A 54 -10.67 36.44 13.54
C ASN A 54 -9.15 36.69 13.64
N GLU A 55 -8.71 37.53 14.56
CA GLU A 55 -7.29 37.69 14.89
C GLU A 55 -7.01 37.32 16.36
N TYR A 56 -5.73 37.11 16.67
CA TYR A 56 -5.24 36.92 18.02
C TYR A 56 -3.82 37.49 18.18
N CYS A 57 -3.39 37.68 19.43
CA CYS A 57 -1.98 37.89 19.74
C CYS A 57 -1.58 37.10 20.99
N ILE A 58 -0.28 36.88 21.15
CA ILE A 58 0.28 36.19 22.31
C ILE A 58 1.02 37.23 23.17
N ILE A 59 0.67 37.30 24.44
CA ILE A 59 1.29 38.18 25.44
C ILE A 59 2.16 37.34 26.37
N GLU A 60 3.42 37.74 26.54
CA GLU A 60 4.33 37.18 27.53
C GLU A 60 4.26 37.97 28.83
N SER A 61 4.34 37.24 29.95
CA SER A 61 4.22 37.79 31.31
C SER A 61 2.95 38.63 31.51
N PRO A 62 1.77 38.09 31.19
CA PRO A 62 0.50 38.83 31.21
C PRO A 62 0.15 39.32 32.61
N VAL A 63 -0.56 40.44 32.69
CA VAL A 63 -1.09 40.97 33.95
C VAL A 63 -2.08 40.01 34.61
N ILE A 64 -2.04 39.97 35.94
CA ILE A 64 -3.05 39.27 36.73
C ILE A 64 -4.28 40.16 36.84
N ARG A 65 -5.42 39.67 36.36
CA ARG A 65 -6.71 40.35 36.48
C ARG A 65 -7.53 39.73 37.61
N ASP A 66 -8.26 40.59 38.31
CA ASP A 66 -9.31 40.15 39.23
C ASP A 66 -10.49 39.60 38.43
N GLN A 67 -10.98 38.41 38.77
CA GLN A 67 -12.04 37.72 38.02
C GLN A 67 -13.36 38.50 38.05
N ASP A 68 -13.66 39.17 39.17
CA ASP A 68 -14.92 39.88 39.35
C ASP A 68 -14.91 41.27 38.71
N LYS A 69 -13.82 42.01 38.88
CA LYS A 69 -13.75 43.42 38.52
C LYS A 69 -13.16 43.68 37.14
N LYS A 70 -12.56 42.66 36.50
CA LYS A 70 -11.77 42.78 35.26
C LYS A 70 -10.63 43.80 35.33
N THR A 71 -10.29 44.27 36.52
CA THR A 71 -9.21 45.22 36.79
C THR A 71 -7.89 44.49 37.01
N VAL A 72 -6.79 45.11 36.61
CA VAL A 72 -5.44 44.59 36.88
C VAL A 72 -5.14 44.68 38.38
N LEU A 73 -4.66 43.58 38.94
CA LEU A 73 -4.18 43.55 40.32
C LEU A 73 -2.86 44.31 40.40
N VAL A 74 -2.83 45.32 41.27
CA VAL A 74 -1.62 46.06 41.61
C VAL A 74 -1.08 45.62 42.97
N ASP A 75 0.22 45.79 43.18
CA ASP A 75 0.83 45.61 44.49
C ASP A 75 0.61 46.83 45.40
N LYS A 76 1.21 46.81 46.61
CA LYS A 76 1.09 47.89 47.61
C LYS A 76 1.67 49.24 47.14
N TYR A 77 2.44 49.25 46.06
CA TYR A 77 3.10 50.43 45.53
C TYR A 77 2.53 50.85 44.17
N GLY A 78 1.47 50.17 43.69
CA GLY A 78 0.80 50.48 42.42
C GLY A 78 1.43 49.82 41.19
N GLN A 79 2.39 48.91 41.35
CA GLN A 79 2.94 48.14 40.23
C GLN A 79 1.97 47.03 39.82
N ALA A 80 1.72 46.88 38.52
CA ALA A 80 0.91 45.79 37.99
C ALA A 80 1.57 44.44 38.27
N LYS A 81 0.81 43.49 38.84
CA LYS A 81 1.28 42.13 39.07
C LYS A 81 1.22 41.34 37.78
N LEU A 82 2.31 40.66 37.44
CA LEU A 82 2.43 39.85 36.23
C LEU A 82 2.51 38.36 36.56
N LYS A 83 2.00 37.52 35.66
CA LYS A 83 2.29 36.07 35.64
C LYS A 83 3.61 35.82 34.92
N HIS A 84 4.73 36.10 35.58
CA HIS A 84 6.05 35.95 34.98
C HIS A 84 6.27 34.55 34.40
N GLY A 85 6.84 34.48 33.19
CA GLY A 85 7.12 33.23 32.49
C GLY A 85 5.89 32.52 31.92
N SER A 86 4.69 33.08 32.09
CA SER A 86 3.47 32.57 31.49
C SER A 86 3.14 33.31 30.20
N ARG A 87 2.28 32.70 29.38
CA ARG A 87 1.73 33.31 28.16
C ARG A 87 0.22 33.44 28.31
N GLU A 88 -0.35 34.44 27.66
CA GLU A 88 -1.79 34.62 27.49
C GLU A 88 -2.07 34.84 26.01
N ILE A 89 -3.11 34.19 25.48
CA ILE A 89 -3.62 34.45 24.14
C ILE A 89 -4.80 35.40 24.27
N ARG A 90 -4.69 36.57 23.63
CA ARG A 90 -5.78 37.55 23.56
C ARG A 90 -6.46 37.44 22.20
N PHE A 91 -7.78 37.46 22.22
CA PHE A 91 -8.66 37.47 21.06
C PHE A 91 -9.35 38.84 20.93
N GLU A 92 -10.24 38.97 19.95
CA GLU A 92 -11.09 40.15 19.80
C GLU A 92 -11.85 40.46 21.11
N SER A 93 -11.67 41.69 21.61
CA SER A 93 -12.39 42.23 22.76
C SER A 93 -13.24 43.45 22.43
N GLY A 94 -13.21 43.92 21.18
CA GLY A 94 -13.87 45.17 20.74
C GLY A 94 -13.19 46.47 21.19
N GLU A 95 -12.35 46.41 22.22
CA GLU A 95 -11.65 47.56 22.80
C GLU A 95 -10.12 47.47 22.61
N PRO A 96 -9.45 48.56 22.20
CA PRO A 96 -7.99 48.63 22.18
C PRO A 96 -7.39 48.43 23.58
N PHE A 97 -6.28 47.72 23.69
CA PHE A 97 -5.60 47.50 24.98
C PHE A 97 -4.15 47.98 24.97
N PRO A 98 -3.66 48.54 26.10
CA PRO A 98 -2.24 48.81 26.29
C PRO A 98 -1.47 47.56 26.73
N LEU A 99 -0.15 47.61 26.62
CA LEU A 99 0.73 46.68 27.32
C LEU A 99 1.13 47.29 28.67
N TYR A 100 0.95 46.52 29.74
CA TYR A 100 1.42 46.95 31.06
C TYR A 100 2.94 46.82 31.18
N PRO A 101 3.57 47.54 32.13
CA PRO A 101 5.01 47.47 32.31
C PRO A 101 5.46 46.04 32.62
N GLY A 102 6.30 45.47 31.76
CA GLY A 102 6.79 44.10 31.84
C GLY A 102 5.99 43.08 31.01
N GLU A 103 4.81 43.43 30.50
CA GLU A 103 4.19 42.65 29.42
C GLU A 103 4.94 42.88 28.11
N SER A 104 5.02 41.85 27.27
CA SER A 104 5.48 42.01 25.89
C SER A 104 4.62 41.20 24.93
N MET A 105 4.40 41.71 23.72
CA MET A 105 3.71 40.98 22.67
C MET A 105 4.70 40.10 21.92
N ILE A 106 4.45 38.80 21.89
CA ILE A 106 5.23 37.86 21.09
C ILE A 106 4.74 37.95 19.64
N GLY A 107 5.64 38.37 18.75
CA GLY A 107 5.33 38.49 17.32
C GLY A 107 4.37 39.65 17.02
N LYS A 108 3.41 39.41 16.14
CA LYS A 108 2.41 40.39 15.72
C LYS A 108 1.01 39.81 15.94
N ILE A 109 0.01 40.68 15.94
CA ILE A 109 -1.39 40.27 15.78
C ILE A 109 -1.49 39.45 14.49
N SER A 110 -2.02 38.25 14.62
CA SER A 110 -2.02 37.23 13.58
C SER A 110 -3.46 36.74 13.35
N PRO A 111 -3.85 36.40 12.11
CA PRO A 111 -5.15 35.81 11.85
C PRO A 111 -5.27 34.42 12.48
N LEU A 112 -6.49 34.07 12.91
CA LEU A 112 -6.82 32.71 13.33
C LEU A 112 -6.70 31.74 12.15
N THR A 113 -6.22 30.54 12.42
CA THR A 113 -6.06 29.53 11.38
C THR A 113 -7.42 28.94 11.00
N VAL A 114 -7.81 29.15 9.74
CA VAL A 114 -9.01 28.54 9.16
C VAL A 114 -8.64 27.17 8.58
N ILE A 115 -9.36 26.14 9.00
CA ILE A 115 -9.24 24.77 8.53
C ILE A 115 -10.35 24.54 7.51
N LEU A 116 -9.99 24.17 6.28
CA LEU A 116 -10.96 24.00 5.20
C LEU A 116 -11.62 22.61 5.23
N ASN A 117 -12.61 22.41 4.36
CA ASN A 117 -13.16 21.07 4.10
C ASN A 117 -12.06 20.11 3.65
N ASN A 118 -12.12 18.86 4.11
CA ASN A 118 -11.10 17.83 3.84
C ASN A 118 -9.70 18.18 4.37
N GLU A 119 -9.61 19.09 5.33
CA GLU A 119 -8.40 19.39 6.08
C GLU A 119 -8.62 19.17 7.58
N ALA A 120 -7.54 18.93 8.29
CA ALA A 120 -7.52 18.91 9.74
C ALA A 120 -6.18 19.43 10.25
N ILE A 121 -6.19 20.07 11.41
CA ILE A 121 -4.96 20.42 12.12
C ILE A 121 -4.61 19.30 13.09
N VAL A 122 -3.35 18.88 13.09
CA VAL A 122 -2.79 18.03 14.13
C VAL A 122 -2.29 18.92 15.27
N ILE A 123 -2.91 18.77 16.43
CA ILE A 123 -2.57 19.51 17.65
C ILE A 123 -1.82 18.56 18.57
N LYS A 124 -0.78 19.06 19.21
CA LYS A 124 -0.01 18.36 20.24
C LYS A 124 -0.10 19.12 21.57
N ALA A 125 -0.41 18.42 22.65
CA ALA A 125 -0.33 18.98 24.00
C ALA A 125 1.13 19.18 24.42
N LEU A 126 1.46 20.36 24.92
CA LEU A 126 2.77 20.70 25.48
C LEU A 126 2.87 20.33 26.97
N VAL A 127 1.75 20.43 27.68
CA VAL A 127 1.63 20.17 29.12
C VAL A 127 0.32 19.45 29.40
N ASP A 128 0.19 18.87 30.59
CA ASP A 128 -1.09 18.32 31.06
C ASP A 128 -2.08 19.47 31.28
N PHE A 129 -3.29 19.35 30.74
CA PHE A 129 -4.34 20.33 31.00
C PHE A 129 -5.74 19.72 30.91
N LEU A 130 -6.70 20.37 31.57
CA LEU A 130 -8.11 20.02 31.47
C LEU A 130 -8.71 20.77 30.29
N ASP A 131 -9.12 20.05 29.25
CA ASP A 131 -9.87 20.67 28.15
C ASP A 131 -11.25 21.08 28.64
N THR A 132 -11.52 22.38 28.64
CA THR A 132 -12.76 22.96 29.14
C THR A 132 -13.98 22.57 28.34
N GLU A 133 -13.81 22.19 27.06
CA GLU A 133 -14.92 21.82 26.18
C GLU A 133 -15.34 20.37 26.39
N THR A 134 -14.38 19.45 26.47
CA THR A 134 -14.66 18.01 26.63
C THR A 134 -14.64 17.57 28.10
N SER A 135 -14.21 18.42 29.02
CA SER A 135 -13.92 18.08 30.43
C SER A 135 -12.97 16.89 30.58
N LYS A 136 -12.13 16.64 29.56
CA LYS A 136 -11.16 15.55 29.53
C LYS A 136 -9.79 16.06 29.94
N LEU A 137 -9.10 15.30 30.77
CA LEU A 137 -7.67 15.53 31.03
C LEU A 137 -6.87 15.09 29.81
N ILE A 138 -6.16 16.03 29.20
CA ILE A 138 -5.23 15.79 28.09
C ILE A 138 -3.83 15.75 28.68
N SER A 139 -3.06 14.71 28.34
CA SER A 139 -1.70 14.53 28.85
C SER A 139 -0.69 15.19 27.92
N ALA A 140 0.42 15.65 28.47
CA ALA A 140 1.53 16.21 27.72
C ALA A 140 2.03 15.21 26.68
N GLY A 141 2.14 15.66 25.43
CA GLY A 141 2.55 14.83 24.31
C GLY A 141 1.41 14.15 23.55
N ASP A 142 0.18 14.13 24.08
CA ASP A 142 -0.99 13.65 23.34
C ASP A 142 -1.16 14.45 22.04
N GLU A 143 -1.43 13.75 20.94
CA GLU A 143 -1.75 14.34 19.64
C GLU A 143 -3.18 14.00 19.23
N TRP A 144 -3.91 14.97 18.68
CA TRP A 144 -5.28 14.80 18.16
C TRP A 144 -5.53 15.70 16.95
N LEU A 145 -6.68 15.49 16.29
CA LEU A 145 -7.08 16.31 15.16
C LEU A 145 -8.23 17.25 15.51
N MET A 146 -8.18 18.44 14.94
CA MET A 146 -9.31 19.33 14.75
C MET A 146 -9.68 19.35 13.26
N TYR A 147 -10.88 18.86 12.94
CA TYR A 147 -11.37 18.76 11.57
C TYR A 147 -11.97 20.07 11.08
N GLY A 148 -11.75 20.41 9.81
CA GLY A 148 -12.49 21.47 9.14
C GLY A 148 -13.89 21.03 8.68
N PRO A 149 -14.78 21.97 8.29
CA PRO A 149 -14.54 23.41 8.24
C PRO A 149 -14.65 24.03 9.64
N ALA A 150 -13.56 24.63 10.12
CA ALA A 150 -13.51 25.19 11.48
C ALA A 150 -12.43 26.27 11.57
N THR A 151 -12.50 27.12 12.60
CA THR A 151 -11.43 28.10 12.90
C THR A 151 -10.75 27.69 14.19
N TYR A 152 -9.45 27.42 14.13
CA TYR A 152 -8.66 27.04 15.29
C TYR A 152 -8.40 28.25 16.18
N LYS A 153 -8.81 28.13 17.45
CA LYS A 153 -8.49 29.10 18.50
C LYS A 153 -7.30 28.57 19.30
N PRO A 154 -6.10 29.17 19.17
CA PRO A 154 -4.92 28.66 19.83
C PRO A 154 -5.04 28.72 21.35
N ARG A 155 -4.44 27.73 22.02
CA ARG A 155 -4.28 27.66 23.48
C ARG A 155 -2.80 27.63 23.84
N VAL A 156 -2.44 28.07 25.05
CA VAL A 156 -1.02 28.16 25.46
C VAL A 156 -0.40 26.80 25.77
N GLU A 157 -1.26 25.83 26.06
CA GLU A 157 -0.94 24.43 26.35
C GLU A 157 -0.81 23.58 25.08
N GLU A 158 -1.10 24.16 23.91
CA GLU A 158 -1.18 23.45 22.63
C GLU A 158 -0.11 23.92 21.65
N HIS A 159 0.29 23.00 20.77
CA HIS A 159 1.15 23.30 19.64
C HIS A 159 0.56 22.71 18.36
N VAL A 160 0.36 23.56 17.36
CA VAL A 160 -0.03 23.14 16.00
C VAL A 160 1.18 22.49 15.32
N LYS A 161 1.11 21.18 15.13
CA LYS A 161 2.19 20.40 14.51
C LYS A 161 2.17 20.53 12.99
N GLU A 162 1.01 20.33 12.37
CA GLU A 162 0.84 20.40 10.91
C GLU A 162 -0.64 20.52 10.51
N ILE A 163 -0.88 20.95 9.26
CA ILE A 163 -2.18 20.85 8.60
C ILE A 163 -2.15 19.62 7.70
N ARG A 164 -3.07 18.67 7.91
CA ARG A 164 -3.25 17.48 7.08
C ARG A 164 -4.40 17.65 6.11
N LYS A 165 -4.16 17.21 4.88
CA LYS A 165 -5.19 17.12 3.83
C LYS A 165 -5.68 15.68 3.73
N ALA A 166 -6.94 15.51 3.32
CA ALA A 166 -7.50 14.20 3.06
C ALA A 166 -6.87 13.56 1.81
N PHE A 167 -6.59 12.27 1.90
CA PHE A 167 -6.34 11.41 0.76
C PHE A 167 -7.66 10.94 0.17
N ILE A 168 -7.81 10.98 -1.15
CA ILE A 168 -9.01 10.45 -1.81
C ILE A 168 -8.82 8.96 -2.05
N VAL A 169 -9.55 8.14 -1.29
CA VAL A 169 -9.62 6.69 -1.52
C VAL A 169 -10.58 6.46 -2.68
N LYS A 170 -10.03 6.08 -3.84
CA LYS A 170 -10.80 5.74 -5.04
C LYS A 170 -11.49 4.38 -4.88
N PRO A 171 -12.56 4.10 -5.65
CA PRO A 171 -13.13 2.76 -5.72
C PRO A 171 -12.08 1.71 -6.04
N HIS A 172 -12.13 0.59 -5.32
CA HIS A 172 -11.19 -0.54 -5.43
C HIS A 172 -9.71 -0.22 -5.14
N ASN A 173 -9.40 0.93 -4.58
CA ASN A 173 -8.06 1.25 -4.07
C ASN A 173 -8.03 1.19 -2.55
N ALA A 174 -6.83 1.13 -1.98
CA ALA A 174 -6.65 1.22 -0.54
C ALA A 174 -5.48 2.13 -0.18
N LEU A 175 -5.50 2.66 1.04
CA LEU A 175 -4.32 3.26 1.66
C LEU A 175 -3.71 2.23 2.61
N LYS A 176 -2.43 1.90 2.41
CA LYS A 176 -1.66 1.15 3.39
C LYS A 176 -1.20 2.11 4.48
N ILE A 177 -1.72 1.92 5.68
CA ILE A 177 -1.49 2.78 6.85
C ILE A 177 -0.73 1.99 7.90
N MET A 178 0.17 2.67 8.59
CA MET A 178 0.91 2.15 9.74
C MET A 178 0.64 2.99 10.98
N ALA A 179 0.47 2.33 12.13
CA ALA A 179 0.34 2.98 13.42
C ALA A 179 1.71 3.45 13.93
N THR A 180 1.82 4.71 14.37
CA THR A 180 3.03 5.22 15.03
C THR A 180 3.01 4.97 16.54
N ASN A 181 1.82 4.94 17.13
CA ASN A 181 1.58 4.75 18.56
C ASN A 181 0.46 3.73 18.77
N ASP A 182 0.24 3.32 20.01
CA ASP A 182 -0.89 2.46 20.38
C ASP A 182 -2.16 3.32 20.45
N PHE A 183 -3.17 2.98 19.64
CA PHE A 183 -4.44 3.70 19.62
C PHE A 183 -5.58 2.81 19.08
N LYS A 184 -6.80 3.33 19.12
CA LYS A 184 -7.97 2.69 18.52
C LYS A 184 -8.29 3.37 17.21
N ASP A 185 -8.25 2.63 16.11
CA ASP A 185 -8.53 3.22 14.80
C ASP A 185 -9.98 3.72 14.72
N LYS A 186 -10.19 4.81 13.98
CA LYS A 186 -11.49 5.48 13.94
C LYS A 186 -12.51 4.83 13.02
N VAL A 187 -12.07 4.04 12.03
CA VAL A 187 -12.94 3.49 10.97
C VAL A 187 -13.45 2.10 11.34
N TYR A 188 -12.53 1.17 11.60
CA TYR A 188 -12.80 -0.24 11.93
C TYR A 188 -12.90 -0.49 13.43
N LYS A 189 -12.58 0.52 14.26
CA LYS A 189 -12.65 0.45 15.73
C LYS A 189 -11.77 -0.65 16.33
N GLN A 190 -10.68 -1.02 15.66
CA GLN A 190 -9.73 -2.01 16.15
C GLN A 190 -8.62 -1.34 16.96
N GLN A 191 -8.11 -2.06 17.96
CA GLN A 191 -6.92 -1.62 18.68
C GLN A 191 -5.69 -1.88 17.80
N ARG A 192 -4.91 -0.84 17.55
CA ARG A 192 -3.64 -0.88 16.82
C ARG A 192 -2.49 -0.67 17.78
N LYS A 193 -1.43 -1.44 17.61
CA LYS A 193 -0.15 -1.23 18.28
C LYS A 193 0.81 -0.47 17.38
N SER A 194 1.80 0.20 17.97
CA SER A 194 2.87 0.84 17.22
C SER A 194 3.54 -0.16 16.25
N GLY A 195 3.64 0.23 14.98
CA GLY A 195 4.16 -0.59 13.90
C GLY A 195 3.13 -1.49 13.20
N ASP A 196 1.88 -1.58 13.69
CA ASP A 196 0.84 -2.34 12.99
C ASP A 196 0.52 -1.69 11.64
N GLU A 197 0.47 -2.50 10.57
CA GLU A 197 0.04 -2.09 9.23
C GLU A 197 -1.33 -2.68 8.88
N TRP A 198 -2.20 -1.87 8.27
CA TRP A 198 -3.50 -2.30 7.73
C TRP A 198 -3.87 -1.52 6.46
N LEU A 199 -4.93 -1.95 5.79
CA LEU A 199 -5.50 -1.23 4.65
C LEU A 199 -6.73 -0.43 5.08
N MET A 200 -6.79 0.81 4.63
CA MET A 200 -7.98 1.64 4.66
C MET A 200 -8.63 1.64 3.27
N THR A 201 -9.84 1.08 3.18
CA THR A 201 -10.53 0.77 1.92
C THR A 201 -11.84 1.53 1.71
N VAL A 202 -12.32 2.27 2.72
CA VAL A 202 -13.59 3.02 2.58
C VAL A 202 -13.37 4.17 1.60
N GLU A 203 -14.19 4.19 0.55
CA GLU A 203 -14.13 5.20 -0.50
C GLU A 203 -14.43 6.60 0.03
N GLY A 204 -13.79 7.60 -0.59
CA GLY A 204 -13.96 9.01 -0.27
C GLY A 204 -12.75 9.65 0.41
N PRO A 205 -12.91 10.88 0.93
CA PRO A 205 -11.82 11.59 1.58
C PRO A 205 -11.49 10.97 2.94
N TYR A 206 -10.22 10.59 3.11
CA TYR A 206 -9.67 10.07 4.36
C TYR A 206 -8.51 10.93 4.85
N ILE A 207 -8.71 11.60 5.98
CA ILE A 207 -7.64 12.31 6.70
C ILE A 207 -6.97 11.30 7.64
N LEU A 208 -5.66 11.14 7.58
CA LEU A 208 -4.93 10.25 8.49
C LEU A 208 -5.07 10.74 9.95
N ASP A 209 -5.39 9.83 10.86
CA ASP A 209 -5.41 10.11 12.31
C ASP A 209 -4.02 10.47 12.86
N ALA A 210 -3.92 11.09 14.03
CA ALA A 210 -2.68 11.71 14.52
C ALA A 210 -1.52 10.70 14.57
N TYR A 211 -1.85 9.47 14.96
CA TYR A 211 -0.95 8.33 15.07
C TYR A 211 -0.95 7.39 13.85
N GLU A 212 -1.47 7.85 12.71
CA GLU A 212 -1.44 7.14 11.44
C GLU A 212 -0.40 7.74 10.51
N LYS A 213 0.38 6.87 9.87
CA LYS A 213 1.32 7.22 8.81
C LYS A 213 0.95 6.48 7.53
N LEU A 214 0.84 7.22 6.43
CA LEU A 214 0.69 6.60 5.10
C LEU A 214 2.01 5.92 4.70
N VAL A 215 1.92 4.65 4.33
CA VAL A 215 3.04 3.88 3.78
C VAL A 215 2.98 3.89 2.26
N GLU A 216 1.81 3.57 1.70
CA GLU A 216 1.64 3.37 0.26
C GLU A 216 0.16 3.54 -0.13
N ILE A 217 -0.10 3.97 -1.36
CA ILE A 217 -1.43 3.88 -1.99
C ILE A 217 -1.45 2.59 -2.80
N VAL A 218 -2.29 1.64 -2.41
CA VAL A 218 -2.35 0.30 -3.00
C VAL A 218 -3.42 0.27 -4.07
N GLU A 219 -3.01 -0.02 -5.30
CA GLU A 219 -3.90 -0.28 -6.43
C GLU A 219 -4.25 -1.77 -6.49
N PRO A 220 -5.46 -2.11 -6.98
CA PRO A 220 -5.87 -3.49 -7.11
C PRO A 220 -5.18 -4.16 -8.31
N TYR A 221 -4.83 -5.44 -8.15
CA TYR A 221 -4.50 -6.31 -9.27
C TYR A 221 -5.79 -6.79 -9.93
N VAL A 222 -5.90 -6.60 -11.25
CA VAL A 222 -6.99 -7.14 -12.05
C VAL A 222 -6.64 -8.57 -12.44
N LEU A 223 -7.48 -9.52 -12.03
CA LEU A 223 -7.35 -10.93 -12.39
C LEU A 223 -8.41 -11.28 -13.43
N ASP A 224 -7.97 -11.85 -14.53
CA ASP A 224 -8.81 -12.21 -15.67
C ASP A 224 -8.47 -13.62 -16.19
N ASP A 225 -9.00 -13.99 -17.35
CA ASP A 225 -8.73 -15.31 -17.94
C ASP A 225 -7.29 -15.43 -18.47
N ASN A 226 -6.56 -14.32 -18.57
CA ASN A 226 -5.20 -14.24 -19.11
C ASN A 226 -4.14 -14.02 -18.03
N ASN A 227 -4.51 -13.46 -16.88
CA ASN A 227 -3.60 -13.02 -15.83
C ASN A 227 -4.05 -13.53 -14.46
N SER A 228 -3.11 -14.15 -13.77
CA SER A 228 -3.21 -14.58 -12.38
C SER A 228 -2.04 -14.00 -11.59
N ILE A 229 -2.02 -14.17 -10.28
CA ILE A 229 -0.90 -13.72 -9.44
C ILE A 229 -0.41 -14.83 -8.52
N HIS A 230 0.91 -14.88 -8.32
CA HIS A 230 1.50 -15.63 -7.21
C HIS A 230 1.63 -14.69 -6.02
N VAL A 231 1.08 -15.15 -4.90
CA VAL A 231 1.14 -14.44 -3.62
C VAL A 231 1.83 -15.30 -2.57
N ALA A 232 2.51 -14.62 -1.65
CA ALA A 232 3.23 -15.25 -0.56
C ALA A 232 2.84 -14.61 0.78
N ALA A 233 2.68 -15.42 1.81
CA ALA A 233 2.43 -14.95 3.17
C ALA A 233 3.73 -14.45 3.83
N ASN A 234 3.74 -13.20 4.31
CA ASN A 234 4.88 -12.60 5.01
C ASN A 234 4.93 -12.97 6.50
N ARG A 235 3.78 -13.33 7.06
CA ARG A 235 3.57 -13.73 8.45
C ARG A 235 2.44 -14.73 8.54
N LYS A 236 2.25 -15.32 9.72
CA LYS A 236 1.12 -16.20 9.99
C LYS A 236 -0.19 -15.41 10.04
N PHE A 237 -1.22 -15.82 9.28
CA PHE A 237 -2.56 -15.23 9.34
C PHE A 237 -3.61 -16.18 8.75
N VAL A 238 -4.89 -15.86 8.89
CA VAL A 238 -6.00 -16.59 8.26
C VAL A 238 -6.50 -15.77 7.08
N ASP A 239 -6.56 -16.37 5.89
CA ASP A 239 -7.03 -15.69 4.68
C ASP A 239 -8.56 -15.55 4.61
N SER A 240 -9.07 -14.88 3.58
CA SER A 240 -10.51 -14.65 3.38
C SER A 240 -11.34 -15.93 3.23
N ASN A 241 -10.68 -17.04 2.87
CA ASN A 241 -11.31 -18.33 2.68
C ASN A 241 -11.23 -19.20 3.96
N GLY A 242 -10.67 -18.65 5.04
CA GLY A 242 -10.51 -19.36 6.31
C GLY A 242 -9.28 -20.27 6.36
N VAL A 243 -8.38 -20.21 5.38
CA VAL A 243 -7.17 -21.03 5.36
C VAL A 243 -6.08 -20.36 6.20
N GLU A 244 -5.51 -21.12 7.13
CA GLU A 244 -4.37 -20.67 7.92
C GLU A 244 -3.08 -20.71 7.08
N ARG A 245 -2.52 -19.53 6.81
CA ARG A 245 -1.26 -19.36 6.07
C ARG A 245 -0.11 -19.15 7.04
N LYS A 246 1.02 -19.82 6.82
CA LYS A 246 2.30 -19.64 7.52
C LYS A 246 3.21 -18.74 6.69
N LYS A 247 4.23 -18.17 7.35
CA LYS A 247 5.23 -17.35 6.66
C LYS A 247 5.93 -18.18 5.58
N GLY A 248 5.95 -17.67 4.36
CA GLY A 248 6.57 -18.31 3.19
C GLY A 248 5.61 -19.16 2.38
N ASP A 249 4.38 -19.43 2.86
CA ASP A 249 3.39 -20.17 2.08
C ASP A 249 3.05 -19.38 0.81
N LYS A 250 3.08 -20.06 -0.33
CA LYS A 250 2.80 -19.47 -1.65
C LYS A 250 1.56 -20.11 -2.25
N TRP A 251 0.71 -19.30 -2.87
CA TRP A 251 -0.44 -19.81 -3.61
C TRP A 251 -0.72 -18.95 -4.84
N LEU A 252 -1.50 -19.52 -5.75
CA LEU A 252 -1.99 -18.86 -6.95
C LEU A 252 -3.36 -18.24 -6.65
N LEU A 253 -3.58 -16.99 -7.06
CA LEU A 253 -4.90 -16.38 -7.12
C LEU A 253 -5.30 -16.17 -8.58
N THR A 254 -6.53 -16.55 -8.90
CA THR A 254 -7.10 -16.48 -10.24
C THR A 254 -8.42 -15.70 -10.22
N LYS A 255 -8.96 -15.41 -11.40
CA LYS A 255 -10.30 -14.81 -11.58
C LYS A 255 -11.42 -15.59 -10.86
N GLN A 256 -11.27 -16.91 -10.67
CA GLN A 256 -12.27 -17.73 -9.95
C GLN A 256 -12.33 -17.39 -8.47
N ASP A 257 -11.21 -16.95 -7.88
CA ASP A 257 -11.10 -16.56 -6.48
C ASP A 257 -11.58 -15.11 -6.28
N THR A 258 -11.08 -14.21 -7.11
CA THR A 258 -11.49 -12.80 -7.15
C THR A 258 -11.13 -12.16 -8.49
N THR A 259 -11.92 -11.20 -8.94
CA THR A 259 -11.64 -10.40 -10.14
C THR A 259 -10.69 -9.23 -9.86
N LEU A 260 -10.71 -8.73 -8.62
CA LEU A 260 -9.88 -7.61 -8.16
C LEU A 260 -9.24 -8.00 -6.84
N PHE A 261 -7.92 -7.95 -6.77
CA PHE A 261 -7.18 -8.32 -5.58
C PHE A 261 -6.37 -7.14 -5.05
N ILE A 262 -6.66 -6.72 -3.82
CA ILE A 262 -5.86 -5.73 -3.10
C ILE A 262 -5.00 -6.49 -2.07
N PRO A 263 -3.66 -6.49 -2.21
CA PRO A 263 -2.78 -7.24 -1.31
C PRO A 263 -2.83 -6.67 0.11
N GLN A 264 -3.21 -7.52 1.07
CA GLN A 264 -3.15 -7.20 2.50
C GLN A 264 -1.69 -7.08 2.97
N PRO A 265 -1.36 -6.32 4.03
CA PRO A 265 0.02 -6.17 4.50
C PRO A 265 0.71 -7.49 4.88
N SER A 266 -0.08 -8.50 5.24
CA SER A 266 0.39 -9.85 5.54
C SER A 266 0.80 -10.66 4.29
N VAL A 267 0.56 -10.14 3.09
CA VAL A 267 0.72 -10.84 1.80
C VAL A 267 1.57 -10.00 0.86
N THR A 268 2.54 -10.62 0.18
CA THR A 268 3.30 -10.01 -0.91
C THR A 268 2.89 -10.63 -2.23
N VAL A 269 2.71 -9.82 -3.27
CA VAL A 269 2.57 -10.30 -4.65
C VAL A 269 3.98 -10.54 -5.21
N GLU A 270 4.33 -11.79 -5.52
CA GLU A 270 5.66 -12.13 -6.03
C GLU A 270 5.78 -11.88 -7.54
N LYS A 271 4.75 -12.29 -8.30
CA LYS A 271 4.71 -12.09 -9.75
C LYS A 271 3.29 -12.20 -10.30
N VAL A 272 3.07 -11.52 -11.42
CA VAL A 272 1.92 -11.77 -12.31
C VAL A 272 2.26 -12.97 -13.19
N VAL A 273 1.33 -13.92 -13.30
CA VAL A 273 1.49 -15.16 -14.06
C VAL A 273 0.51 -15.17 -15.23
N PRO A 274 1.01 -15.08 -16.47
CA PRO A 274 0.15 -15.16 -17.64
C PRO A 274 -0.35 -16.59 -17.85
N VAL A 275 -1.49 -16.72 -18.53
CA VAL A 275 -2.07 -18.01 -18.90
C VAL A 275 -1.14 -18.73 -19.89
N THR A 276 -0.88 -20.00 -19.62
CA THR A 276 -0.23 -20.89 -20.58
C THR A 276 -1.30 -21.49 -21.48
N VAL A 277 -1.20 -21.20 -22.77
CA VAL A 277 -2.16 -21.64 -23.79
C VAL A 277 -1.55 -22.78 -24.60
N LEU A 278 -2.13 -23.97 -24.47
CA LEU A 278 -1.79 -25.12 -25.31
C LEU A 278 -2.90 -25.34 -26.33
N THR A 279 -2.56 -25.25 -27.61
CA THR A 279 -3.43 -25.72 -28.69
C THR A 279 -3.50 -27.25 -28.72
N GLN A 280 -4.39 -27.83 -29.51
CA GLN A 280 -4.49 -29.28 -29.71
C GLN A 280 -3.17 -29.94 -30.14
N LEU A 281 -2.31 -29.18 -30.83
CA LEU A 281 -1.03 -29.65 -31.36
C LEU A 281 0.16 -29.28 -30.47
N ASN A 282 -0.08 -28.80 -29.24
CA ASN A 282 0.98 -28.43 -28.32
C ASN A 282 0.95 -29.29 -27.05
N TYR A 283 2.11 -29.49 -26.47
CA TYR A 283 2.27 -30.04 -25.12
C TYR A 283 3.41 -29.33 -24.39
N VAL A 284 3.43 -29.47 -23.07
CA VAL A 284 4.49 -28.95 -22.21
C VAL A 284 4.79 -29.94 -21.11
N ILE A 285 6.03 -29.94 -20.62
CA ILE A 285 6.47 -30.73 -19.48
C ILE A 285 6.55 -29.80 -18.27
N ILE A 286 5.80 -30.12 -17.23
CA ILE A 286 5.85 -29.46 -15.93
C ILE A 286 6.82 -30.25 -15.07
N SER A 287 7.84 -29.58 -14.54
CA SER A 287 8.72 -30.12 -13.48
C SER A 287 8.20 -29.67 -12.12
N ASP A 288 8.31 -30.55 -11.12
CA ASP A 288 7.80 -30.36 -9.77
C ASP A 288 6.30 -30.00 -9.74
N PRO A 289 5.43 -30.81 -10.39
CA PRO A 289 4.00 -30.52 -10.53
C PRO A 289 3.34 -30.34 -9.16
N TYR A 290 2.44 -29.37 -9.06
CA TYR A 290 1.73 -29.10 -7.82
C TYR A 290 0.67 -30.17 -7.57
N ASP A 291 0.69 -30.76 -6.37
CA ASP A 291 -0.33 -31.70 -5.94
C ASP A 291 -1.38 -30.98 -5.09
N GLU A 292 -2.64 -31.09 -5.51
CA GLU A 292 -3.78 -30.44 -4.84
C GLU A 292 -4.15 -31.13 -3.52
N GLU A 293 -3.83 -32.43 -3.36
CA GLU A 293 -4.14 -33.17 -2.14
C GLU A 293 -3.18 -32.83 -1.01
N THR A 294 -1.88 -32.82 -1.28
CA THR A 294 -0.86 -32.44 -0.29
C THR A 294 -0.69 -30.93 -0.14
N GLY A 295 -1.10 -30.14 -1.15
CA GLY A 295 -0.91 -28.70 -1.18
C GLY A 295 0.56 -28.29 -1.35
N ALA A 296 1.38 -29.16 -1.96
CA ALA A 296 2.81 -28.96 -2.13
C ALA A 296 3.29 -29.43 -3.52
N PRO A 297 4.42 -28.90 -4.03
CA PRO A 297 5.02 -29.40 -5.25
C PRO A 297 5.65 -30.79 -5.05
N LEU A 298 5.42 -31.70 -6.00
CA LEU A 298 6.01 -33.04 -6.04
C LEU A 298 7.46 -32.96 -6.56
N LEU A 299 8.40 -32.70 -5.66
CA LEU A 299 9.80 -32.47 -6.00
C LEU A 299 10.43 -33.66 -6.74
N GLY A 300 11.06 -33.37 -7.88
CA GLY A 300 11.74 -34.33 -8.75
C GLY A 300 10.81 -34.99 -9.78
N GLU A 301 9.49 -34.84 -9.64
CA GLU A 301 8.54 -35.41 -10.60
C GLU A 301 8.37 -34.53 -11.84
N LYS A 302 7.93 -35.16 -12.93
CA LYS A 302 7.57 -34.49 -14.17
C LYS A 302 6.20 -34.94 -14.63
N LYS A 303 5.45 -34.01 -15.22
CA LYS A 303 4.10 -34.24 -15.75
C LYS A 303 3.99 -33.66 -17.14
N ILE A 304 3.52 -34.47 -18.10
CA ILE A 304 3.19 -34.00 -19.44
C ILE A 304 1.76 -33.46 -19.42
N VAL A 305 1.58 -32.27 -20.00
CA VAL A 305 0.26 -31.68 -20.26
C VAL A 305 0.11 -31.46 -21.76
N LYS A 306 -0.84 -32.17 -22.37
CA LYS A 306 -1.23 -32.01 -23.79
C LYS A 306 -2.42 -31.06 -23.89
N GLY A 307 -2.47 -30.24 -24.95
CA GLY A 307 -3.64 -29.42 -25.25
C GLY A 307 -4.80 -30.18 -25.92
N PRO A 308 -5.93 -29.50 -26.20
CA PRO A 308 -6.16 -28.07 -25.96
C PRO A 308 -6.42 -27.80 -24.47
N LYS A 309 -5.61 -26.93 -23.85
CA LYS A 309 -5.73 -26.62 -22.43
C LYS A 309 -5.13 -25.26 -22.11
N ASN A 310 -5.86 -24.48 -21.31
CA ASN A 310 -5.37 -23.23 -20.74
C ASN A 310 -5.21 -23.42 -19.24
N PHE A 311 -4.06 -23.03 -18.70
CA PHE A 311 -3.80 -23.12 -17.26
C PHE A 311 -2.76 -22.10 -16.84
N PHE A 312 -2.73 -21.79 -15.54
CA PHE A 312 -1.68 -20.97 -14.94
C PHE A 312 -0.65 -21.88 -14.27
N GLN A 313 0.63 -21.52 -14.41
CA GLN A 313 1.71 -22.16 -13.67
C GLN A 313 1.47 -21.99 -12.15
N LYS A 314 1.48 -23.10 -11.39
CA LYS A 314 1.35 -23.04 -9.92
C LYS A 314 2.70 -22.65 -9.27
N PRO A 315 2.71 -22.17 -8.02
CA PRO A 315 3.95 -21.91 -7.30
C PRO A 315 4.80 -23.17 -7.16
N GLY A 316 6.11 -23.05 -7.38
CA GLY A 316 7.06 -24.18 -7.32
C GLY A 316 7.23 -24.93 -8.65
N GLU A 317 6.25 -24.90 -9.54
CA GLU A 317 6.36 -25.56 -10.84
C GLU A 317 7.36 -24.86 -11.76
N THR A 318 8.06 -25.63 -12.58
CA THR A 318 8.85 -25.09 -13.70
C THR A 318 8.33 -25.64 -15.02
N LEU A 319 7.94 -24.76 -15.95
CA LEU A 319 7.47 -25.15 -17.27
C LEU A 319 8.64 -25.28 -18.24
N SER A 320 8.66 -26.37 -19.02
CA SER A 320 9.49 -26.45 -20.21
C SER A 320 9.00 -25.47 -21.28
N ILE A 321 9.79 -25.29 -22.33
CA ILE A 321 9.31 -24.63 -23.54
C ILE A 321 8.10 -25.42 -24.08
N ILE A 322 7.09 -24.71 -24.58
CA ILE A 322 5.93 -25.32 -25.24
C ILE A 322 6.43 -26.04 -26.51
N GLN A 323 6.16 -27.33 -26.61
CA GLN A 323 6.58 -28.18 -27.71
C GLN A 323 5.40 -28.50 -28.62
N SER A 324 5.68 -28.70 -29.91
CA SER A 324 4.69 -29.20 -30.86
C SER A 324 4.61 -30.72 -30.82
N THR A 325 3.39 -31.23 -30.75
CA THR A 325 3.06 -32.66 -30.91
C THR A 325 3.55 -33.14 -32.27
N TYR A 326 4.10 -34.35 -32.32
CA TYR A 326 4.53 -34.95 -33.58
C TYR A 326 3.29 -35.40 -34.35
N ILE A 327 2.94 -34.67 -35.41
CA ILE A 327 1.96 -35.12 -36.39
C ILE A 327 2.69 -36.06 -37.35
N LEU A 328 2.29 -37.32 -37.35
CA LEU A 328 2.82 -38.35 -38.22
C LEU A 328 1.77 -38.70 -39.25
N GLU A 329 2.07 -38.40 -40.50
CA GLU A 329 1.32 -38.89 -41.67
C GLU A 329 1.58 -40.40 -41.88
N PRO A 330 0.81 -41.09 -42.74
CA PRO A 330 1.03 -42.53 -43.00
C PRO A 330 2.46 -42.90 -43.40
N GLU A 331 3.16 -42.00 -44.09
CA GLU A 331 4.56 -42.17 -44.50
C GLU A 331 5.59 -41.66 -43.47
N ASP A 332 5.15 -41.05 -42.36
CA ASP A 332 6.04 -40.58 -41.32
C ASP A 332 6.20 -41.63 -40.20
N ALA A 333 7.40 -41.67 -39.62
CA ALA A 333 7.65 -42.36 -38.36
C ALA A 333 8.62 -41.59 -37.48
N VAL A 334 8.55 -41.82 -36.17
CA VAL A 334 9.51 -41.29 -35.19
C VAL A 334 10.33 -42.44 -34.65
N TYR A 335 11.64 -42.33 -34.77
CA TYR A 335 12.58 -43.26 -34.16
C TYR A 335 12.83 -42.83 -32.72
N VAL A 336 12.49 -43.71 -31.78
CA VAL A 336 12.53 -43.42 -30.35
C VAL A 336 13.41 -44.41 -29.61
N LYS A 337 13.96 -43.96 -28.48
CA LYS A 337 14.74 -44.77 -27.54
C LYS A 337 14.09 -44.70 -26.16
N VAL A 338 13.86 -45.86 -25.57
CA VAL A 338 13.36 -45.97 -24.20
C VAL A 338 14.49 -45.66 -23.22
N LEU A 339 14.26 -44.71 -22.31
CA LEU A 339 15.18 -44.33 -21.24
C LEU A 339 14.95 -45.20 -20.00
N GLU A 340 13.69 -45.40 -19.61
CA GLU A 340 13.27 -46.15 -18.42
C GLU A 340 12.18 -47.15 -18.79
N GLU A 341 12.13 -48.28 -18.07
CA GLU A 341 11.15 -49.33 -18.36
C GLU A 341 9.72 -48.85 -18.05
N PHE A 342 8.81 -49.05 -19.00
CA PHE A 342 7.40 -48.67 -18.84
C PHE A 342 6.47 -49.61 -19.61
N GLU A 343 5.19 -49.60 -19.24
CA GLU A 343 4.14 -50.33 -19.95
C GLU A 343 3.39 -49.40 -20.91
N GLU A 344 3.27 -49.83 -22.16
CA GLU A 344 2.58 -49.09 -23.22
C GLU A 344 1.38 -49.90 -23.73
N SER A 345 0.19 -49.33 -23.73
CA SER A 345 -1.00 -49.95 -24.33
C SER A 345 -1.04 -49.69 -25.83
N VAL A 346 -0.57 -50.64 -26.63
CA VAL A 346 -0.52 -50.54 -28.10
C VAL A 346 -1.76 -51.20 -28.71
N ARG A 347 -2.41 -50.53 -29.65
CA ARG A 347 -3.54 -51.09 -30.40
C ARG A 347 -3.01 -52.06 -31.46
N SER A 348 -3.39 -53.33 -31.36
CA SER A 348 -3.01 -54.38 -32.32
C SER A 348 -4.28 -54.97 -32.94
N GLY A 349 -4.74 -54.38 -34.05
CA GLY A 349 -6.05 -54.68 -34.62
C GLY A 349 -7.18 -54.13 -33.74
N ASN A 350 -8.19 -54.96 -33.43
CA ASN A 350 -9.31 -54.57 -32.58
C ASN A 350 -9.03 -54.70 -31.07
N THR A 351 -7.86 -55.19 -30.66
CA THR A 351 -7.51 -55.43 -29.25
C THR A 351 -6.39 -54.49 -28.78
N LEU A 352 -6.51 -53.99 -27.54
CA LEU A 352 -5.45 -53.28 -26.85
C LEU A 352 -4.52 -54.30 -26.20
N LYS A 353 -3.22 -54.23 -26.51
CA LYS A 353 -2.19 -55.09 -25.94
C LYS A 353 -1.22 -54.22 -25.13
N ASN A 354 -1.02 -54.57 -23.86
CA ASN A 354 0.05 -53.95 -23.07
C ASN A 354 1.39 -54.56 -23.48
N VAL A 355 2.33 -53.68 -23.83
CA VAL A 355 3.68 -54.02 -24.24
C VAL A 355 4.62 -53.38 -23.23
N THR A 356 5.37 -54.20 -22.51
CA THR A 356 6.44 -53.72 -21.63
C THR A 356 7.65 -53.35 -22.47
N ARG A 357 8.05 -52.08 -22.41
CA ARG A 357 9.19 -51.52 -23.13
C ARG A 357 10.39 -51.45 -22.21
N LYS A 358 11.41 -52.29 -22.45
CA LYS A 358 12.65 -52.29 -21.64
C LYS A 358 13.52 -51.06 -21.94
N SER A 359 14.21 -50.56 -20.92
CA SER A 359 15.20 -49.48 -21.08
C SER A 359 16.24 -49.83 -22.18
N GLY A 360 16.62 -48.82 -22.97
CA GLY A 360 17.55 -48.95 -24.08
C GLY A 360 16.96 -49.47 -25.39
N THR A 361 15.75 -50.05 -25.36
CA THR A 361 15.05 -50.51 -26.57
C THR A 361 14.82 -49.34 -27.51
N LYS A 362 15.05 -49.55 -28.81
CA LYS A 362 14.74 -48.59 -29.87
C LYS A 362 13.63 -49.13 -30.75
N TYR A 363 12.68 -48.28 -31.12
CA TYR A 363 11.58 -48.67 -31.99
C TYR A 363 11.09 -47.48 -32.83
N LEU A 364 10.29 -47.78 -33.85
CA LEU A 364 9.61 -46.80 -34.67
C LEU A 364 8.16 -46.66 -34.21
N VAL A 365 7.72 -45.42 -34.05
CA VAL A 365 6.31 -45.05 -33.93
C VAL A 365 5.84 -44.62 -35.31
N TYR A 366 4.91 -45.37 -35.91
CA TYR A 366 4.41 -45.12 -37.26
C TYR A 366 3.17 -44.22 -37.25
N GLY A 367 3.01 -43.39 -38.27
CA GLY A 367 1.73 -42.73 -38.55
C GLY A 367 0.71 -43.67 -39.21
N PRO A 368 -0.54 -43.20 -39.46
CA PRO A 368 -1.04 -41.88 -39.13
C PRO A 368 -1.42 -41.73 -37.65
N CYS A 369 -0.74 -40.86 -36.90
CA CYS A 369 -1.12 -40.56 -35.52
C CYS A 369 -0.55 -39.23 -34.99
N GLU A 370 -1.13 -38.75 -33.90
CA GLU A 370 -0.55 -37.68 -33.08
C GLU A 370 0.29 -38.31 -31.97
N TYR A 371 1.60 -38.05 -31.97
CA TYR A 371 2.52 -38.62 -31.01
C TYR A 371 3.10 -37.56 -30.07
N VAL A 372 2.90 -37.76 -28.77
CA VAL A 372 3.58 -37.03 -27.70
C VAL A 372 4.51 -38.03 -27.02
N PRO A 373 5.84 -37.82 -27.03
CA PRO A 373 6.76 -38.75 -26.40
C PRO A 373 6.51 -38.79 -24.88
N PRO A 374 6.31 -39.97 -24.28
CA PRO A 374 6.22 -40.09 -22.83
C PRO A 374 7.56 -39.71 -22.17
N LEU A 375 7.54 -39.35 -20.89
CA LEU A 375 8.72 -38.88 -20.15
C LEU A 375 9.88 -39.89 -20.13
N THR A 376 9.54 -41.17 -20.22
CA THR A 376 10.47 -42.30 -20.24
C THR A 376 11.07 -42.57 -21.62
N VAL A 377 10.76 -41.76 -22.65
CA VAL A 377 11.18 -41.99 -24.03
C VAL A 377 11.85 -40.74 -24.62
N GLN A 378 12.97 -40.96 -25.29
CA GLN A 378 13.69 -39.94 -26.05
C GLN A 378 13.43 -40.09 -27.55
N VAL A 379 13.03 -39.01 -28.22
CA VAL A 379 12.97 -38.95 -29.68
C VAL A 379 14.38 -38.80 -30.24
N LEU A 380 14.80 -39.71 -31.12
CA LEU A 380 16.11 -39.68 -31.77
C LEU A 380 16.06 -38.96 -33.12
N LYS A 381 15.08 -39.30 -33.97
CA LYS A 381 14.87 -38.66 -35.28
C LYS A 381 13.44 -38.86 -35.79
N LYS A 382 12.94 -37.89 -36.55
CA LYS A 382 11.78 -38.09 -37.45
C LYS A 382 12.29 -38.65 -38.78
N THR A 383 11.61 -39.64 -39.33
CA THR A 383 11.97 -40.30 -40.60
C THR A 383 10.73 -40.46 -41.48
N LYS A 384 10.93 -40.45 -42.79
CA LYS A 384 9.90 -40.82 -43.77
C LYS A 384 10.12 -42.24 -44.28
N ALA A 385 9.08 -42.84 -44.85
CA ALA A 385 9.14 -44.10 -45.55
C ALA A 385 10.10 -43.99 -46.76
N ILE A 386 10.88 -45.04 -46.99
CA ILE A 386 11.79 -45.16 -48.13
C ILE A 386 10.99 -45.46 -49.39
N ILE A 387 9.98 -46.32 -49.26
CA ILE A 387 9.01 -46.64 -50.31
C ILE A 387 7.63 -46.34 -49.72
N SER A 388 6.90 -45.44 -50.35
CA SER A 388 5.50 -45.17 -50.05
C SER A 388 4.64 -45.50 -51.27
N ASN A 389 3.55 -46.23 -51.04
CA ASN A 389 2.49 -46.42 -52.03
C ASN A 389 1.15 -46.16 -51.34
N GLU A 390 0.64 -44.93 -51.52
CA GLU A 390 -0.60 -44.47 -50.92
C GLU A 390 -1.81 -45.31 -51.35
N GLN A 391 -1.85 -45.73 -52.63
CA GLN A 391 -2.99 -46.45 -53.19
C GLN A 391 -3.19 -47.83 -52.54
N PHE A 392 -2.11 -48.46 -52.08
CA PHE A 392 -2.17 -49.74 -51.35
C PHE A 392 -1.91 -49.58 -49.83
N GLY A 393 -1.64 -48.37 -49.34
CA GLY A 393 -1.28 -48.13 -47.94
C GLY A 393 0.01 -48.83 -47.50
N ILE A 394 0.97 -49.03 -48.42
CA ILE A 394 2.23 -49.71 -48.14
C ILE A 394 3.33 -48.69 -47.89
N TYR A 395 3.92 -48.72 -46.70
CA TYR A 395 5.01 -47.82 -46.29
C TYR A 395 6.17 -48.65 -45.71
N ILE A 396 7.34 -48.59 -46.36
CA ILE A 396 8.53 -49.34 -45.97
C ILE A 396 9.57 -48.38 -45.40
N PHE A 397 9.90 -48.52 -44.11
CA PHE A 397 10.81 -47.63 -43.39
C PHE A 397 12.23 -48.18 -43.22
N ASP A 398 12.42 -49.49 -43.41
CA ASP A 398 13.74 -50.13 -43.32
C ASP A 398 13.93 -51.10 -44.48
N LEU A 399 15.11 -51.05 -45.10
CA LEU A 399 15.55 -51.94 -46.16
C LEU A 399 16.44 -53.02 -45.54
N MET A 400 15.83 -53.98 -44.84
CA MET A 400 16.56 -55.20 -44.45
C MET A 400 16.98 -55.93 -45.75
N PRO A 401 18.28 -56.20 -46.00
CA PRO A 401 18.77 -56.53 -47.33
C PRO A 401 18.16 -57.80 -47.96
N ALA A 402 17.81 -58.80 -47.15
CA ALA A 402 17.45 -60.13 -47.66
C ALA A 402 15.94 -60.36 -47.86
N LEU A 403 15.07 -59.74 -47.04
CA LEU A 403 13.63 -60.03 -47.07
C LEU A 403 12.88 -59.14 -48.07
N ASN A 404 13.36 -57.91 -48.28
CA ASN A 404 12.64 -56.93 -49.08
C ASN A 404 12.80 -57.12 -50.59
N VAL A 405 13.85 -57.76 -51.09
CA VAL A 405 13.92 -58.10 -52.53
C VAL A 405 12.78 -59.06 -52.89
N PHE A 406 12.49 -60.04 -52.04
CA PHE A 406 11.37 -60.96 -52.26
C PHE A 406 10.02 -60.26 -52.15
N VAL A 407 9.84 -59.37 -51.16
CA VAL A 407 8.59 -58.60 -51.00
C VAL A 407 8.40 -57.60 -52.14
N ILE A 408 9.45 -56.91 -52.58
CA ILE A 408 9.41 -56.01 -53.75
C ILE A 408 9.08 -56.80 -55.00
N LEU A 409 9.72 -57.96 -55.24
CA LEU A 409 9.39 -58.84 -56.37
C LEU A 409 7.97 -59.39 -56.28
N LEU A 410 7.47 -59.72 -55.08
CA LEU A 410 6.12 -60.22 -54.86
C LEU A 410 5.07 -59.12 -55.11
N ILE A 411 5.33 -57.89 -54.66
CA ILE A 411 4.48 -56.72 -54.94
C ILE A 411 4.51 -56.42 -56.44
N PHE A 412 5.67 -56.44 -57.08
CA PHE A 412 5.80 -56.25 -58.53
C PHE A 412 5.06 -57.34 -59.32
N TYR A 413 5.15 -58.60 -58.87
CA TYR A 413 4.41 -59.74 -59.44
C TYR A 413 2.89 -59.59 -59.26
N LEU A 414 2.43 -59.18 -58.07
CA LEU A 414 1.01 -58.94 -57.80
C LEU A 414 0.46 -57.77 -58.62
N ILE A 415 1.25 -56.70 -58.82
CA ILE A 415 0.88 -55.58 -59.69
C ILE A 415 0.82 -56.03 -61.16
N LEU A 416 1.81 -56.80 -61.64
CA LEU A 416 1.79 -57.32 -63.01
C LEU A 416 0.57 -58.21 -63.27
N LYS A 417 0.20 -59.07 -62.31
CA LYS A 417 -0.95 -59.98 -62.42
C LYS A 417 -2.32 -59.29 -62.30
N PHE A 418 -2.34 -58.04 -61.83
CA PHE A 418 -3.59 -57.25 -61.74
C PHE A 418 -3.79 -56.35 -62.96
N PHE A 419 -2.70 -56.03 -63.69
CA PHE A 419 -2.73 -55.19 -64.88
C PHE A 419 -2.57 -55.97 -66.21
N PHE A 420 -2.20 -57.25 -66.15
CA PHE A 420 -2.22 -58.23 -67.23
C PHE A 420 -2.91 -59.51 -66.74
#